data_AF-A0A956CU87-F1
#
_entry.id   AF-A0A956CU87-F1
#
_cell.length_a   1.000
_cell.length_b   1.000
_cell.length_c   1.000
_cell.angle_alpha   90.00
_cell.angle_beta   90.00
_cell.angle_gamma   90.00
#
_symmetry.space_group_name_H-M   'P 1'
#
loop_
_entity.id
_entity.type
_entity.pdbx_description
1 polymer ?
#
loop_
_entity_poly.entity_id
_entity_poly.type
_entity_poly.pdbx_seq_one_letter_code
_entity_poly.pdbx_strand_id
1 'polypeptide(L)'
;MTRSRAAWTFRVGLLLVTFVAAMVAFRSGVGVSASGESAADLLTHTYWALSLFVLGGTDIGLPTGGPAGMRALLWAVYFLAPAITTSAVVESALRVLRPDWLRRFALRDHVVVVGLGHLGTTFLEALREREPHRRVLVIEKDAAGAAVTASRFQAALLAADVRDEGTLDAMHLDRARAVVLLTGDDLINLEVGSRITRIAPHVRVVAHVSDIATRRLVERSGAGARIQTFNSHRIAAHGLHEDHLEAAFAATEPRDIVVIAGFGRFGQTTLEHLLVQARGEMERAIVVDVAAERRVRAFHAQVAGTEGCAIVTVEGDLDDPLTWSQVDRALESYEVEPLFVLATDDDGRNLRAASALRDAGKTGPIYVRCVYRSTFSAELSEERDFVVLSIDEVLRRTMRERMAEWVG
;
A
#
# COMPACT_ATOMS: atom_id res chain seq x y z
N MET A 1 -17.02 -3.19 20.45
CA MET A 1 -16.28 -3.33 21.73
C MET A 1 -17.05 -4.06 22.84
N THR A 2 -18.32 -4.44 22.66
CA THR A 2 -19.17 -5.05 23.71
C THR A 2 -18.99 -6.57 23.86
N ARG A 3 -18.69 -7.31 22.77
CA ARG A 3 -18.52 -8.78 22.81
C ARG A 3 -17.29 -9.27 23.59
N SER A 4 -16.21 -8.48 23.67
CA SER A 4 -14.99 -8.90 24.39
C SER A 4 -15.14 -8.82 25.90
N ARG A 5 -15.89 -7.84 26.41
CA ARG A 5 -16.14 -7.68 27.86
C ARG A 5 -17.01 -8.83 28.40
N ALA A 6 -18.07 -9.19 27.69
CA ALA A 6 -18.96 -10.29 28.08
C ALA A 6 -18.25 -11.66 28.12
N ALA A 7 -17.38 -11.93 27.15
CA ALA A 7 -16.59 -13.16 27.12
C ALA A 7 -15.54 -13.20 28.26
N TRP A 8 -14.94 -12.06 28.58
CA TRP A 8 -13.99 -11.93 29.69
C TRP A 8 -14.67 -12.13 31.04
N THR A 9 -15.81 -11.48 31.29
CA THR A 9 -16.58 -11.62 32.53
C THR A 9 -17.08 -13.06 32.73
N PHE A 10 -17.52 -13.72 31.65
CA PHE A 10 -17.94 -15.12 31.71
C PHE A 10 -16.79 -16.05 32.10
N ARG A 11 -15.59 -15.84 31.55
CA ARG A 11 -14.40 -16.65 31.84
C ARG A 11 -13.86 -16.45 33.26
N VAL A 12 -13.82 -15.21 33.73
CA VAL A 12 -13.46 -14.91 35.13
C VAL A 12 -14.45 -15.56 36.08
N GLY A 13 -15.75 -15.48 35.76
CA GLY A 13 -16.79 -16.20 36.51
C GLY A 13 -16.58 -17.72 36.53
N LEU A 14 -16.25 -18.31 35.37
CA LEU A 14 -16.00 -19.75 35.27
C LEU A 14 -14.78 -20.20 36.08
N LEU A 15 -13.68 -19.44 36.08
CA LEU A 15 -12.50 -19.70 36.90
C LEU A 15 -12.84 -19.67 38.41
N LEU A 16 -13.57 -18.63 38.85
CA LEU A 16 -13.99 -18.48 40.24
C LEU A 16 -14.92 -19.61 40.68
N VAL A 17 -15.91 -19.96 39.86
CA VAL A 17 -16.83 -21.08 40.16
C VAL A 17 -16.08 -22.40 40.25
N THR A 18 -15.16 -22.66 39.32
CA THR A 18 -14.35 -23.89 39.31
C THR A 18 -13.44 -23.97 40.55
N PHE A 19 -12.84 -22.85 40.95
CA PHE A 19 -12.02 -22.77 42.16
C PHE A 19 -12.83 -22.99 43.44
N VAL A 20 -14.01 -22.35 43.55
CA VAL A 20 -14.92 -22.55 44.68
C VAL A 20 -15.41 -24.00 44.74
N ALA A 21 -15.71 -24.62 43.59
CA ALA A 21 -16.11 -26.02 43.53
C ALA A 21 -15.01 -26.98 44.04
N ALA A 22 -13.74 -26.74 43.68
CA ALA A 22 -12.61 -27.46 44.26
C ALA A 22 -12.54 -27.27 45.78
N MET A 23 -12.63 -26.02 46.26
CA MET A 23 -12.60 -25.71 47.69
C MET A 23 -13.73 -26.39 48.48
N VAL A 24 -14.94 -26.42 47.92
CA VAL A 24 -16.09 -27.11 48.53
C VAL A 24 -15.84 -28.62 48.59
N ALA A 25 -15.31 -29.21 47.52
CA ALA A 25 -15.01 -30.64 47.50
C ALA A 25 -13.93 -31.02 48.54
N PHE A 26 -12.84 -30.25 48.62
CA PHE A 26 -11.79 -30.45 49.62
C PHE A 26 -12.29 -30.27 51.05
N ARG A 27 -13.04 -29.19 51.33
CA ARG A 27 -13.64 -28.94 52.65
C ARG A 27 -14.67 -30.00 53.07
N SER A 28 -15.24 -30.72 52.11
CA SER A 28 -16.15 -31.84 52.36
C SER A 28 -15.44 -33.17 52.63
N GLY A 29 -14.12 -33.18 52.74
CA GLY A 29 -13.31 -34.35 53.09
C GLY A 29 -12.86 -35.19 51.90
N VAL A 30 -12.91 -34.66 50.67
CA VAL A 30 -12.25 -35.28 49.51
C VAL A 30 -10.77 -34.96 49.59
N GLY A 31 -9.92 -35.98 49.57
CA GLY A 31 -8.46 -35.84 49.60
C GLY A 31 -7.84 -36.06 48.23
N VAL A 32 -6.50 -36.04 48.20
CA VAL A 32 -5.69 -36.32 47.02
C VAL A 32 -4.65 -37.38 47.33
N SER A 33 -4.33 -38.22 46.34
CA SER A 33 -3.55 -39.45 46.58
C SER A 33 -2.09 -39.21 46.99
N ALA A 34 -1.49 -38.05 46.68
CA ALA A 34 -0.11 -37.75 47.06
C ALA A 34 0.02 -37.17 48.48
N SER A 35 -1.09 -36.72 49.09
CA SER A 35 -1.11 -36.25 50.48
C SER A 35 -1.62 -37.35 51.40
N GLY A 36 -0.74 -37.88 52.26
CA GLY A 36 -1.08 -38.92 53.24
C GLY A 36 -1.96 -38.44 54.40
N GLU A 37 -2.42 -37.19 54.41
CA GLU A 37 -3.15 -36.58 55.54
C GLU A 37 -4.56 -36.12 55.10
N SER A 38 -5.59 -36.60 55.81
CA SER A 38 -7.00 -36.19 55.61
C SER A 38 -7.37 -34.90 56.36
N ALA A 39 -6.49 -34.36 57.20
CA ALA A 39 -6.74 -33.16 58.01
C ALA A 39 -5.87 -31.99 57.52
N ALA A 40 -6.19 -31.51 56.32
CA ALA A 40 -5.50 -30.39 55.71
C ALA A 40 -6.15 -29.04 56.11
N ASP A 41 -5.32 -28.09 56.53
CA ASP A 41 -5.77 -26.74 56.85
C ASP A 41 -6.27 -25.99 55.60
N LEU A 42 -6.96 -24.86 55.82
CA LEU A 42 -7.52 -24.02 54.73
C LEU A 42 -6.48 -23.66 53.68
N LEU A 43 -5.24 -23.39 54.10
CA LEU A 43 -4.13 -23.03 53.23
C LEU A 43 -3.73 -24.19 52.31
N THR A 44 -3.73 -25.41 52.82
CA THR A 44 -3.42 -26.62 52.06
C THR A 44 -4.48 -26.90 51.00
N HIS A 45 -5.77 -26.79 51.35
CA HIS A 45 -6.85 -26.90 50.36
C HIS A 45 -6.79 -25.81 49.29
N THR A 46 -6.40 -24.59 49.68
CA THR A 46 -6.21 -23.46 48.74
C THR A 46 -5.06 -23.76 47.78
N TYR A 47 -3.94 -24.28 48.30
CA TYR A 47 -2.79 -24.69 47.49
C TYR A 47 -3.17 -25.77 46.48
N TRP A 48 -3.83 -26.85 46.93
CA TRP A 48 -4.28 -27.92 46.02
C TRP A 48 -5.26 -27.42 44.96
N ALA A 49 -6.22 -26.57 45.33
CA ALA A 49 -7.15 -25.99 44.38
C ALA A 49 -6.44 -25.12 43.33
N LEU A 50 -5.40 -24.36 43.71
CA LEU A 50 -4.59 -23.59 42.77
C LEU A 50 -3.71 -24.47 41.86
N SER A 51 -3.11 -25.55 42.41
CA SER A 51 -2.29 -26.49 41.63
C SER A 51 -3.05 -27.12 40.46
N LEU A 52 -4.37 -27.34 40.60
CA LEU A 52 -5.21 -27.83 39.51
C LEU A 52 -5.26 -26.88 38.30
N PHE A 53 -5.09 -25.57 38.49
CA PHE A 53 -5.10 -24.60 37.39
C PHE A 53 -3.75 -24.47 36.69
N VAL A 54 -2.65 -24.70 37.42
CA VAL A 54 -1.27 -24.44 36.95
C VAL A 54 -0.61 -25.70 36.39
N LEU A 55 -0.67 -26.80 37.14
CA LEU A 55 0.02 -28.06 36.82
C LEU A 55 -0.95 -29.21 36.53
N GLY A 56 -2.26 -28.97 36.55
CA GLY A 56 -3.28 -30.01 36.35
C GLY A 56 -3.28 -31.09 37.43
N GLY A 57 -2.82 -30.74 38.63
CA GLY A 57 -2.83 -31.63 39.79
C GLY A 57 -1.80 -32.75 39.75
N THR A 58 -0.83 -32.72 38.83
CA THR A 58 0.22 -33.75 38.73
C THR A 58 1.09 -33.85 39.98
N ASP A 59 1.19 -32.76 40.74
CA ASP A 59 1.93 -32.62 42.00
C ASP A 59 1.17 -33.16 43.22
N ILE A 60 -0.15 -33.17 43.18
CA ILE A 60 -1.02 -33.55 44.31
C ILE A 60 -1.67 -34.94 44.14
N GLY A 61 -1.67 -35.48 42.93
CA GLY A 61 -2.23 -36.81 42.63
C GLY A 61 -3.74 -36.80 42.42
N LEU A 62 -4.35 -37.99 42.47
CA LEU A 62 -5.75 -38.20 42.07
C LEU A 62 -6.75 -37.91 43.20
N PRO A 63 -7.97 -37.43 42.89
CA PRO A 63 -9.06 -37.29 43.86
C PRO A 63 -9.44 -38.62 44.54
N THR A 64 -9.32 -38.70 45.87
CA THR A 64 -9.60 -39.91 46.66
C THR A 64 -10.41 -39.59 47.92
N GLY A 65 -11.01 -40.60 48.55
CA GLY A 65 -11.77 -40.43 49.79
C GLY A 65 -13.07 -39.61 49.62
N GLY A 66 -13.61 -39.12 50.74
CA GLY A 66 -14.77 -38.22 50.82
C GLY A 66 -16.13 -38.78 50.31
N PRO A 67 -17.19 -37.96 50.40
CA PRO A 67 -18.50 -38.29 49.83
C PRO A 67 -18.44 -38.44 48.31
N ALA A 68 -19.10 -39.47 47.77
CA ALA A 68 -19.03 -39.80 46.34
C ALA A 68 -19.40 -38.63 45.40
N GLY A 69 -20.41 -37.84 45.78
CA GLY A 69 -20.83 -36.66 44.99
C GLY A 69 -19.77 -35.57 44.96
N MET A 70 -19.12 -35.30 46.10
CA MET A 70 -18.04 -34.29 46.17
C MET A 70 -16.77 -34.77 45.48
N ARG A 71 -16.50 -36.07 45.50
CA ARG A 71 -15.39 -36.66 44.74
C ARG A 71 -15.63 -36.56 43.23
N ALA A 72 -16.85 -36.80 42.76
CA ALA A 72 -17.21 -36.60 41.35
C ALA A 72 -17.08 -35.14 40.92
N LEU A 73 -17.49 -34.19 41.79
CA LEU A 73 -17.28 -32.75 41.57
C LEU A 73 -15.78 -32.43 41.43
N LEU A 74 -14.93 -32.96 42.31
CA LEU A 74 -13.49 -32.72 42.23
C LEU A 74 -12.88 -33.30 40.95
N TRP A 75 -13.31 -34.48 40.51
CA TRP A 75 -12.90 -35.04 39.21
C TRP A 75 -13.30 -34.15 38.03
N ALA A 76 -14.50 -33.57 38.05
CA ALA A 76 -14.89 -32.61 37.01
C ALA A 76 -13.98 -31.37 37.02
N VAL A 77 -13.68 -30.83 38.20
CA VAL A 77 -12.75 -29.69 38.36
C VAL A 77 -11.33 -30.05 37.92
N TYR A 78 -10.87 -31.27 38.22
CA TYR A 78 -9.55 -31.78 37.88
C TYR A 78 -9.25 -31.69 36.37
N PHE A 79 -10.26 -31.91 35.52
CA PHE A 79 -10.13 -31.75 34.06
C PHE A 79 -10.51 -30.34 33.58
N LEU A 80 -11.48 -29.69 34.23
CA LEU A 80 -11.99 -28.39 33.80
C LEU A 80 -11.00 -27.26 34.06
N ALA A 81 -10.31 -27.26 35.21
CA ALA A 81 -9.36 -26.20 35.57
C ALA A 81 -8.19 -26.07 34.57
N PRO A 82 -7.49 -27.15 34.18
CA PRO A 82 -6.46 -27.11 33.12
C PRO A 82 -7.00 -26.72 31.76
N ALA A 83 -8.20 -27.19 31.39
CA ALA A 83 -8.80 -26.87 30.10
C ALA A 83 -9.08 -25.37 29.96
N ILE A 84 -9.57 -24.72 31.03
CA ILE A 84 -9.82 -23.28 31.05
C ILE A 84 -8.50 -22.50 30.93
N THR A 85 -7.47 -22.85 31.71
CA THR A 85 -6.19 -22.13 31.69
C THR A 85 -5.42 -22.34 30.39
N THR A 86 -5.38 -23.58 29.90
CA THR A 86 -4.74 -23.92 28.61
C THR A 86 -5.42 -23.19 27.46
N SER A 87 -6.75 -23.14 27.43
CA SER A 87 -7.48 -22.40 26.39
C SER A 87 -7.14 -20.91 26.37
N ALA A 88 -6.96 -20.29 27.55
CA ALA A 88 -6.61 -18.88 27.67
C ALA A 88 -5.17 -18.60 27.21
N VAL A 89 -4.22 -19.46 27.57
CA VAL A 89 -2.82 -19.35 27.15
C VAL A 89 -2.70 -19.58 25.65
N VAL A 90 -3.36 -20.61 25.11
CA VAL A 90 -3.36 -20.91 23.67
C VAL A 90 -4.01 -19.78 22.88
N GLU A 91 -5.19 -19.29 23.29
CA GLU A 91 -5.84 -18.17 22.59
C GLU A 91 -5.00 -16.89 22.65
N SER A 92 -4.38 -16.60 23.79
CA SER A 92 -3.51 -15.42 23.95
C SER A 92 -2.24 -15.55 23.12
N ALA A 93 -1.60 -16.73 23.13
CA ALA A 93 -0.43 -17.02 22.30
C ALA A 93 -0.78 -16.92 20.81
N LEU A 94 -1.89 -17.50 20.35
CA LEU A 94 -2.36 -17.40 18.97
C LEU A 94 -2.71 -15.96 18.56
N ARG A 95 -3.21 -15.15 19.50
CA ARG A 95 -3.55 -13.73 19.25
C ARG A 95 -2.32 -12.82 19.22
N VAL A 96 -1.27 -13.17 19.96
CA VAL A 96 0.02 -12.47 19.93
C VAL A 96 0.83 -12.91 18.70
N LEU A 97 0.73 -14.18 18.30
CA LEU A 97 1.50 -14.74 17.20
C LEU A 97 0.82 -14.62 15.82
N ARG A 98 -0.47 -14.25 15.76
CA ARG A 98 -1.33 -14.05 14.56
C ARG A 98 -0.70 -14.51 13.25
N PRO A 99 -0.47 -15.82 13.08
CA PRO A 99 0.50 -16.23 12.10
C PRO A 99 -0.08 -16.07 10.70
N ASP A 100 0.68 -15.47 9.79
CA ASP A 100 0.24 -15.11 8.43
C ASP A 100 -0.31 -16.31 7.64
N TRP A 101 0.09 -17.55 8.01
CA TRP A 101 -0.49 -18.76 7.45
C TRP A 101 -2.01 -18.85 7.71
N LEU A 102 -2.53 -18.51 8.89
CA LEU A 102 -3.97 -18.56 9.17
C LEU A 102 -4.78 -17.59 8.30
N ARG A 103 -4.21 -16.43 7.94
CA ARG A 103 -4.84 -15.50 6.98
C ARG A 103 -4.85 -16.06 5.57
N ARG A 104 -3.80 -16.80 5.18
CA ARG A 104 -3.68 -17.45 3.87
C ARG A 104 -4.70 -18.59 3.67
N PHE A 105 -5.00 -19.36 4.72
CA PHE A 105 -5.99 -20.46 4.64
C PHE A 105 -7.43 -20.02 4.32
N ALA A 106 -7.78 -18.75 4.53
CA ALA A 106 -9.11 -18.21 4.31
C ALA A 106 -9.23 -17.29 3.07
N LEU A 107 -8.26 -17.36 2.14
CA LEU A 107 -8.25 -16.56 0.92
C LEU A 107 -9.31 -17.04 -0.08
N ARG A 108 -10.36 -16.23 -0.23
CA ARG A 108 -11.41 -16.30 -1.26
C ARG A 108 -11.89 -14.89 -1.54
N ASP A 109 -12.27 -14.59 -2.77
CA ASP A 109 -12.70 -13.23 -3.16
C ASP A 109 -11.70 -12.18 -2.65
N HIS A 110 -10.40 -12.48 -2.78
CA HIS A 110 -9.30 -11.65 -2.30
C HIS A 110 -8.61 -10.95 -3.46
N VAL A 111 -7.97 -9.83 -3.16
CA VAL A 111 -7.11 -9.12 -4.11
C VAL A 111 -5.66 -9.50 -3.83
N VAL A 112 -4.93 -9.87 -4.87
CA VAL A 112 -3.48 -10.07 -4.79
C VAL A 112 -2.80 -8.77 -5.21
N VAL A 113 -1.91 -8.24 -4.39
CA VAL A 113 -1.11 -7.04 -4.69
C VAL A 113 0.35 -7.45 -4.74
N VAL A 114 1.00 -7.26 -5.88
CA VAL A 114 2.41 -7.63 -6.07
C VAL A 114 3.24 -6.36 -6.09
N GLY A 115 4.18 -6.26 -5.16
CA GLY A 115 4.97 -5.05 -4.91
C GLY A 115 4.33 -4.19 -3.81
N LEU A 116 5.12 -3.87 -2.79
CA LEU A 116 4.76 -3.04 -1.63
C LEU A 116 5.63 -1.77 -1.54
N GLY A 117 6.17 -1.32 -2.68
CA GLY A 117 6.76 0.01 -2.81
C GLY A 117 5.68 1.11 -2.75
N HIS A 118 6.07 2.33 -3.13
CA HIS A 118 5.19 3.51 -3.05
C HIS A 118 3.81 3.28 -3.71
N LEU A 119 3.76 2.80 -4.96
CA LEU A 119 2.49 2.51 -5.64
C LEU A 119 1.66 1.42 -4.95
N GLY A 120 2.32 0.37 -4.45
CA GLY A 120 1.68 -0.69 -3.69
C GLY A 120 1.01 -0.16 -2.42
N THR A 121 1.71 0.70 -1.68
CA THR A 121 1.17 1.33 -0.48
C THR A 121 0.00 2.27 -0.79
N THR A 122 0.12 3.14 -1.79
CA THR A 122 -0.95 4.05 -2.21
C THR A 122 -2.19 3.27 -2.68
N PHE A 123 -1.99 2.15 -3.39
CA PHE A 123 -3.08 1.27 -3.80
C PHE A 123 -3.78 0.63 -2.59
N LEU A 124 -3.04 0.15 -1.60
CA LEU A 124 -3.63 -0.43 -0.38
C LEU A 124 -4.41 0.61 0.43
N GLU A 125 -3.95 1.86 0.49
CA GLU A 125 -4.68 2.96 1.10
C GLU A 125 -6.02 3.20 0.38
N ALA A 126 -5.98 3.38 -0.95
CA ALA A 126 -7.18 3.55 -1.76
C ALA A 126 -8.15 2.36 -1.64
N LEU A 127 -7.62 1.13 -1.59
CA LEU A 127 -8.42 -0.10 -1.44
C LEU A 127 -9.10 -0.14 -0.07
N ARG A 128 -8.40 0.23 1.00
CA ARG A 128 -8.98 0.23 2.35
C ARG A 128 -10.01 1.31 2.57
N GLU A 129 -9.90 2.44 1.88
CA GLU A 129 -10.93 3.49 1.88
C GLU A 129 -12.24 3.01 1.22
N ARG A 130 -12.16 2.25 0.13
CA ARG A 130 -13.34 1.78 -0.63
C ARG A 130 -13.90 0.45 -0.15
N GLU A 131 -13.02 -0.47 0.21
CA GLU A 131 -13.36 -1.83 0.63
C GLU A 131 -12.63 -2.23 1.92
N PRO A 132 -13.01 -1.65 3.08
CA PRO A 132 -12.29 -1.83 4.34
C PRO A 132 -12.05 -3.29 4.74
N HIS A 133 -12.94 -4.19 4.33
CA HIS A 133 -12.95 -5.61 4.70
C HIS A 133 -12.44 -6.56 3.61
N ARG A 134 -12.04 -6.06 2.42
CA ARG A 134 -11.53 -6.93 1.36
C ARG A 134 -10.29 -7.68 1.84
N ARG A 135 -10.26 -9.00 1.62
CA ARG A 135 -9.07 -9.80 1.90
C ARG A 135 -7.98 -9.44 0.90
N VAL A 136 -6.76 -9.26 1.38
CA VAL A 136 -5.62 -8.88 0.55
C VAL A 136 -4.46 -9.81 0.83
N LEU A 137 -3.83 -10.31 -0.23
CA LEU A 137 -2.54 -10.98 -0.20
C LEU A 137 -1.52 -10.06 -0.87
N VAL A 138 -0.52 -9.61 -0.11
CA VAL A 138 0.63 -8.86 -0.63
C VAL A 138 1.75 -9.84 -0.92
N ILE A 139 2.39 -9.68 -2.07
CA ILE A 139 3.62 -10.39 -2.43
C ILE A 139 4.72 -9.36 -2.57
N GLU A 140 5.76 -9.54 -1.79
CA GLU A 140 6.94 -8.67 -1.81
C GLU A 140 8.19 -9.55 -1.70
N LYS A 141 9.22 -9.24 -2.50
CA LYS A 141 10.45 -10.00 -2.49
C LYS A 141 11.27 -9.69 -1.23
N ASP A 142 11.32 -8.41 -0.86
CA ASP A 142 12.04 -7.96 0.33
C ASP A 142 11.11 -7.91 1.55
N ALA A 143 11.30 -8.85 2.48
CA ALA A 143 10.51 -8.89 3.70
C ALA A 143 10.81 -7.72 4.65
N ALA A 144 11.95 -7.03 4.50
CA ALA A 144 12.36 -5.94 5.37
C ALA A 144 11.39 -4.76 5.25
N GLY A 145 10.70 -4.42 6.34
CA GLY A 145 9.68 -3.37 6.36
C GLY A 145 8.31 -3.78 5.77
N ALA A 146 8.28 -4.75 4.85
CA ALA A 146 7.04 -5.19 4.22
C ALA A 146 6.01 -5.75 5.21
N ALA A 147 6.47 -6.46 6.25
CA ALA A 147 5.59 -7.02 7.28
C ALA A 147 4.84 -5.94 8.08
N VAL A 148 5.51 -4.84 8.42
CA VAL A 148 4.90 -3.72 9.16
C VAL A 148 3.82 -3.05 8.30
N THR A 149 4.15 -2.77 7.05
CA THR A 149 3.23 -2.15 6.09
C THR A 149 2.04 -3.05 5.78
N ALA A 150 2.25 -4.33 5.49
CA ALA A 150 1.17 -5.29 5.25
C ALA A 150 0.25 -5.42 6.48
N SER A 151 0.82 -5.47 7.68
CA SER A 151 0.06 -5.53 8.94
C SER A 151 -0.78 -4.27 9.17
N ARG A 152 -0.26 -3.07 8.88
CA ARG A 152 -1.00 -1.79 8.92
C ARG A 152 -2.27 -1.85 8.06
N PHE A 153 -2.21 -2.50 6.90
CA PHE A 153 -3.35 -2.69 6.01
C PHE A 153 -4.10 -4.01 6.21
N GLN A 154 -3.85 -4.73 7.31
CA GLN A 154 -4.47 -6.03 7.60
C GLN A 154 -4.34 -7.06 6.48
N ALA A 155 -3.35 -6.92 5.61
CA ALA A 155 -3.08 -7.83 4.50
C ALA A 155 -2.26 -9.04 4.98
N ALA A 156 -2.46 -10.19 4.34
CA ALA A 156 -1.52 -11.30 4.46
C ALA A 156 -0.28 -10.99 3.62
N LEU A 157 0.92 -11.31 4.13
CA LEU A 157 2.16 -11.14 3.39
C LEU A 157 2.71 -12.49 2.94
N LEU A 158 3.15 -12.57 1.69
CA LEU A 158 3.97 -13.64 1.16
C LEU A 158 5.30 -13.04 0.71
N ALA A 159 6.36 -13.31 1.48
CA ALA A 159 7.71 -12.90 1.13
C ALA A 159 8.27 -13.86 0.07
N ALA A 160 8.17 -13.50 -1.20
CA ALA A 160 8.57 -14.35 -2.33
C ALA A 160 8.82 -13.54 -3.60
N ASP A 161 9.62 -14.08 -4.52
CA ASP A 161 9.74 -13.54 -5.87
C ASP A 161 8.54 -14.00 -6.70
N VAL A 162 7.84 -13.04 -7.31
CA VAL A 162 6.62 -13.33 -8.09
C VAL A 162 6.89 -14.11 -9.37
N ARG A 163 8.15 -14.16 -9.82
CA ARG A 163 8.56 -14.91 -11.03
C ARG A 163 8.62 -16.42 -10.79
N ASP A 164 8.69 -16.84 -9.53
CA ASP A 164 8.76 -18.25 -9.13
C ASP A 164 7.39 -18.93 -9.29
N GLU A 165 7.37 -20.14 -9.87
CA GLU A 165 6.13 -20.88 -10.11
C GLU A 165 5.35 -21.17 -8.81
N GLY A 166 6.06 -21.55 -7.75
CA GLY A 166 5.45 -21.81 -6.44
C GLY A 166 4.76 -20.58 -5.82
N THR A 167 5.16 -19.36 -6.23
CA THR A 167 4.50 -18.12 -5.78
C THR A 167 3.11 -17.98 -6.41
N LEU A 168 2.97 -18.34 -7.70
CA LEU A 168 1.68 -18.28 -8.40
C LEU A 168 0.68 -19.29 -7.82
N ASP A 169 1.14 -20.48 -7.42
CA ASP A 169 0.29 -21.47 -6.74
C ASP A 169 -0.18 -20.96 -5.36
N ALA A 170 0.71 -20.30 -4.63
CA ALA A 170 0.42 -19.72 -3.31
C ALA A 170 -0.52 -18.49 -3.38
N MET A 171 -0.77 -17.91 -4.56
CA MET A 171 -1.72 -16.80 -4.74
C MET A 171 -3.18 -17.23 -4.65
N HIS A 172 -3.49 -18.51 -4.81
CA HIS A 172 -4.86 -19.03 -4.93
C HIS A 172 -5.67 -18.29 -6.02
N LEU A 173 -5.09 -18.19 -7.21
CA LEU A 173 -5.66 -17.46 -8.36
C LEU A 173 -7.06 -17.96 -8.75
N ASP A 174 -7.37 -19.24 -8.51
CA ASP A 174 -8.69 -19.81 -8.73
C ASP A 174 -9.80 -19.07 -7.96
N ARG A 175 -9.48 -18.48 -6.80
CA ARG A 175 -10.42 -17.78 -5.91
C ARG A 175 -10.14 -16.28 -5.78
N ALA A 176 -9.11 -15.79 -6.46
CA ALA A 176 -8.75 -14.39 -6.46
C ALA A 176 -9.78 -13.61 -7.28
N ARG A 177 -10.11 -12.41 -6.82
CA ARG A 177 -10.96 -11.47 -7.55
C ARG A 177 -10.16 -10.71 -8.61
N ALA A 178 -8.98 -10.27 -8.22
CA ALA A 178 -8.08 -9.51 -9.08
C ALA A 178 -6.63 -9.66 -8.60
N VAL A 179 -5.71 -9.46 -9.53
CA VAL A 179 -4.28 -9.32 -9.26
C VAL A 179 -3.83 -7.95 -9.76
N VAL A 180 -3.17 -7.19 -8.88
CA VAL A 180 -2.64 -5.86 -9.19
C VAL A 180 -1.12 -5.91 -9.09
N LEU A 181 -0.45 -5.66 -10.21
CA LEU A 181 1.00 -5.78 -10.38
C LEU A 181 1.63 -4.39 -10.35
N LEU A 182 2.30 -4.09 -9.24
CA LEU A 182 2.81 -2.77 -8.85
C LEU A 182 4.31 -2.83 -8.51
N THR A 183 5.04 -3.76 -9.13
CA THR A 183 6.50 -3.80 -8.98
C THR A 183 7.11 -2.59 -9.70
N GLY A 184 8.33 -2.22 -9.32
CA GLY A 184 9.06 -1.13 -9.97
C GLY A 184 9.58 -1.46 -11.38
N ASP A 185 9.35 -2.68 -11.87
CA ASP A 185 9.80 -3.17 -13.17
C ASP A 185 8.60 -3.51 -14.05
N ASP A 186 8.41 -2.71 -15.11
CA ASP A 186 7.31 -2.86 -16.05
C ASP A 186 7.35 -4.22 -16.78
N LEU A 187 8.54 -4.75 -17.06
CA LEU A 187 8.68 -6.05 -17.71
C LEU A 187 8.26 -7.19 -16.78
N ILE A 188 8.60 -7.11 -15.48
CA ILE A 188 8.13 -8.09 -14.49
C ILE A 188 6.60 -8.03 -14.39
N ASN A 189 6.01 -6.84 -14.30
CA ASN A 189 4.55 -6.68 -14.24
C ASN A 189 3.88 -7.31 -15.47
N LEU A 190 4.43 -7.10 -16.67
CA LEU A 190 3.85 -7.64 -17.91
C LEU A 190 4.07 -9.15 -18.07
N GLU A 191 5.26 -9.64 -17.73
CA GLU A 191 5.58 -11.07 -17.79
C GLU A 191 4.69 -11.87 -16.85
N VAL A 192 4.59 -11.44 -15.60
CA VAL A 192 3.74 -12.08 -14.58
C VAL A 192 2.27 -11.98 -14.98
N GLY A 193 1.82 -10.80 -15.44
CA GLY A 193 0.44 -10.63 -15.89
C GLY A 193 0.08 -11.56 -17.05
N SER A 194 0.99 -11.74 -17.99
CA SER A 194 0.83 -12.68 -19.11
C SER A 194 0.76 -14.13 -18.63
N ARG A 195 1.58 -14.52 -17.64
CA ARG A 195 1.50 -15.86 -17.02
C ARG A 195 0.16 -16.07 -16.32
N ILE A 196 -0.30 -15.12 -15.51
CA ILE A 196 -1.55 -15.21 -14.75
C ILE A 196 -2.74 -15.32 -15.71
N THR A 197 -2.83 -14.50 -16.75
CA THR A 197 -3.95 -14.55 -17.71
C THR A 197 -4.03 -15.86 -18.50
N ARG A 198 -2.93 -16.64 -18.59
CA ARG A 198 -2.95 -18.00 -19.16
C ARG A 198 -3.42 -19.06 -18.17
N ILE A 199 -3.02 -18.95 -16.90
CA ILE A 199 -3.32 -19.95 -15.85
C ILE A 199 -4.72 -19.75 -15.27
N ALA A 200 -5.13 -18.49 -15.09
CA ALA A 200 -6.40 -18.11 -14.51
C ALA A 200 -7.08 -17.01 -15.36
N PRO A 201 -7.64 -17.36 -16.54
CA PRO A 201 -8.23 -16.39 -17.48
C PRO A 201 -9.42 -15.61 -16.93
N HIS A 202 -10.05 -16.11 -15.85
CA HIS A 202 -11.17 -15.48 -15.16
C HIS A 202 -10.75 -14.37 -14.20
N VAL A 203 -9.48 -14.33 -13.79
CA VAL A 203 -8.97 -13.33 -12.85
C VAL A 203 -8.65 -12.04 -13.58
N ARG A 204 -9.13 -10.92 -13.06
CA ARG A 204 -8.77 -9.61 -13.60
C ARG A 204 -7.31 -9.30 -13.25
N VAL A 205 -6.52 -8.93 -14.25
CA VAL A 205 -5.11 -8.55 -14.06
C VAL A 205 -4.95 -7.07 -14.40
N VAL A 206 -4.51 -6.29 -13.43
CA VAL A 206 -4.18 -4.88 -13.56
C VAL A 206 -2.67 -4.73 -13.40
N ALA A 207 -1.99 -4.12 -14.37
CA ALA A 207 -0.53 -3.97 -14.36
C ALA A 207 -0.12 -2.50 -14.50
N HIS A 208 0.77 -2.05 -13.63
CA HIS A 208 1.42 -0.77 -13.80
C HIS A 208 2.50 -0.86 -14.89
N VAL A 209 2.47 0.08 -15.84
CA VAL A 209 3.46 0.24 -16.90
C VAL A 209 3.82 1.71 -16.99
N SER A 210 5.01 2.06 -16.50
CA SER A 210 5.50 3.43 -16.41
C SER A 210 6.18 3.92 -17.70
N ASP A 211 6.85 3.05 -18.44
CA ASP A 211 7.62 3.37 -19.63
C ASP A 211 6.73 3.45 -20.88
N ILE A 212 6.88 4.54 -21.64
CA ILE A 212 6.04 4.83 -22.82
C ILE A 212 6.30 3.80 -23.92
N ALA A 213 7.55 3.41 -24.16
CA ALA A 213 7.90 2.45 -25.20
C ALA A 213 7.32 1.06 -24.88
N THR A 214 7.47 0.63 -23.63
CA THR A 214 6.93 -0.64 -23.12
C THR A 214 5.41 -0.65 -23.21
N ARG A 215 4.73 0.42 -22.81
CA ARG A 215 3.26 0.56 -22.96
C ARG A 215 2.82 0.40 -24.42
N ARG A 216 3.48 1.10 -25.34
CA ARG A 216 3.15 1.03 -26.78
C ARG A 216 3.36 -0.38 -27.36
N LEU A 217 4.37 -1.11 -26.89
CA LEU A 217 4.58 -2.50 -27.27
C LEU A 217 3.39 -3.38 -26.83
N VAL A 218 2.89 -3.18 -25.62
CA VAL A 218 1.72 -3.92 -25.09
C VAL A 218 0.46 -3.58 -25.88
N GLU A 219 0.24 -2.31 -26.19
CA GLU A 219 -0.90 -1.84 -26.99
C GLU A 219 -0.89 -2.43 -28.40
N ARG A 220 0.28 -2.58 -29.02
CA ARG A 220 0.43 -3.17 -30.36
C ARG A 220 0.35 -4.70 -30.39
N SER A 221 0.79 -5.38 -29.33
CA SER A 221 0.91 -6.85 -29.28
C SER A 221 -0.41 -7.58 -28.99
N GLY A 222 -1.51 -6.86 -28.73
CA GLY A 222 -2.80 -7.44 -28.35
C GLY A 222 -2.83 -8.04 -26.94
N ALA A 223 -1.69 -8.10 -26.24
CA ALA A 223 -1.60 -8.50 -24.84
C ALA A 223 -2.42 -7.58 -23.91
N GLY A 224 -2.60 -6.32 -24.31
CA GLY A 224 -3.48 -5.35 -23.63
C GLY A 224 -4.96 -5.76 -23.59
N ALA A 225 -5.41 -6.74 -24.40
CA ALA A 225 -6.79 -7.21 -24.35
C ALA A 225 -7.11 -8.02 -23.07
N ARG A 226 -6.10 -8.62 -22.42
CA ARG A 226 -6.29 -9.45 -21.21
C ARG A 226 -5.64 -8.85 -19.96
N ILE A 227 -4.67 -7.96 -20.13
CA ILE A 227 -4.01 -7.24 -19.04
C ILE A 227 -4.44 -5.78 -19.13
N GLN A 228 -5.17 -5.32 -18.12
CA GLN A 228 -5.50 -3.92 -18.00
C GLN A 228 -4.25 -3.15 -17.52
N THR A 229 -3.72 -2.26 -18.35
CA THR A 229 -2.55 -1.46 -17.97
C THR A 229 -2.96 -0.08 -17.47
N PHE A 230 -2.17 0.46 -16.55
CA PHE A 230 -2.26 1.87 -16.15
C PHE A 230 -0.88 2.46 -15.92
N ASN A 231 -0.77 3.78 -16.04
CA ASN A 231 0.48 4.51 -15.87
C ASN A 231 0.26 5.62 -14.83
N SER A 232 1.03 5.57 -13.75
CA SER A 232 0.92 6.54 -12.65
C SER A 232 1.28 7.96 -13.08
N HIS A 233 2.28 8.13 -13.93
CA HIS A 233 2.68 9.43 -14.46
C HIS A 233 1.60 10.03 -15.37
N ARG A 234 0.89 9.20 -16.13
CA ARG A 234 -0.22 9.65 -16.97
C ARG A 234 -1.43 10.07 -16.14
N ILE A 235 -1.74 9.33 -15.07
CA ILE A 235 -2.77 9.73 -14.10
C ILE A 235 -2.43 11.12 -13.51
N ALA A 236 -1.18 11.32 -13.13
CA ALA A 236 -0.74 12.60 -12.59
C ALA A 236 -0.70 13.74 -13.64
N ALA A 237 -0.24 13.46 -14.86
CA ALA A 237 -0.25 14.43 -15.96
C ALA A 237 -1.68 14.84 -16.35
N HIS A 238 -2.61 13.88 -16.31
CA HIS A 238 -4.01 14.14 -16.55
C HIS A 238 -4.64 15.00 -15.45
N GLY A 239 -4.38 14.68 -14.18
CA GLY A 239 -4.81 15.53 -13.05
C GLY A 239 -4.24 16.94 -13.13
N LEU A 240 -2.96 17.10 -13.49
CA LEU A 240 -2.37 18.41 -13.76
C LEU A 240 -3.14 19.15 -14.86
N HIS A 241 -3.43 18.48 -15.98
CA HIS A 241 -4.13 19.11 -17.09
C HIS A 241 -5.56 19.54 -16.71
N GLU A 242 -6.38 18.62 -16.19
CA GLU A 242 -7.78 18.90 -15.83
C GLU A 242 -7.91 19.90 -14.68
N ASP A 243 -7.13 19.73 -13.60
CA ASP A 243 -7.30 20.55 -12.40
C ASP A 243 -6.69 21.95 -12.57
N HIS A 244 -5.75 22.15 -13.50
CA HIS A 244 -4.94 23.36 -13.54
C HIS A 244 -4.61 23.97 -14.91
N LEU A 245 -4.47 23.18 -15.97
CA LEU A 245 -4.01 23.69 -17.28
C LEU A 245 -5.15 23.97 -18.23
N GLU A 246 -6.26 23.22 -18.17
CA GLU A 246 -7.38 23.33 -19.12
C GLU A 246 -7.95 24.75 -19.17
N ALA A 247 -8.16 25.38 -18.01
CA ALA A 247 -8.62 26.76 -17.93
C ALA A 247 -7.56 27.78 -18.39
N ALA A 248 -6.28 27.47 -18.18
CA ALA A 248 -5.18 28.36 -18.56
C ALA A 248 -5.01 28.40 -20.08
N PHE A 249 -4.99 27.24 -20.74
CA PHE A 249 -4.86 27.12 -22.19
C PHE A 249 -6.09 27.61 -22.96
N ALA A 250 -7.29 27.53 -22.35
CA ALA A 250 -8.50 28.07 -22.97
C ALA A 250 -8.57 29.62 -22.97
N ALA A 251 -7.75 30.28 -22.15
CA ALA A 251 -7.81 31.72 -21.92
C ALA A 251 -6.78 32.54 -22.71
N THR A 252 -5.92 31.88 -23.48
CA THR A 252 -4.70 32.47 -24.05
C THR A 252 -4.75 32.48 -25.58
N GLU A 253 -4.93 33.69 -26.14
CA GLU A 253 -4.43 34.02 -27.47
C GLU A 253 -3.28 35.03 -27.28
N PRO A 254 -2.04 34.71 -27.68
CA PRO A 254 -1.59 33.59 -28.52
C PRO A 254 -1.30 32.28 -27.76
N ARG A 255 -1.03 31.21 -28.52
CA ARG A 255 -0.73 29.86 -28.04
C ARG A 255 0.35 29.82 -26.96
N ASP A 256 0.18 28.94 -25.98
CA ASP A 256 1.04 28.86 -24.82
C ASP A 256 2.41 28.23 -25.09
N ILE A 257 3.37 28.62 -24.24
CA ILE A 257 4.71 28.07 -24.19
C ILE A 257 4.85 27.32 -22.87
N VAL A 258 5.24 26.05 -22.96
CA VAL A 258 5.40 25.19 -21.79
C VAL A 258 6.87 24.85 -21.57
N VAL A 259 7.41 25.23 -20.42
CA VAL A 259 8.74 24.84 -19.96
C VAL A 259 8.62 23.61 -19.06
N ILE A 260 9.15 22.47 -19.49
CA ILE A 260 9.19 21.24 -18.69
C ILE A 260 10.61 21.03 -18.18
N ALA A 261 10.83 21.27 -16.88
CA ALA A 261 12.12 21.11 -16.24
C ALA A 261 12.22 19.77 -15.52
N GLY A 262 12.99 18.84 -16.08
CA GLY A 262 13.06 17.44 -15.70
C GLY A 262 12.31 16.55 -16.68
N PHE A 263 13.04 15.88 -17.58
CA PHE A 263 12.48 15.10 -18.67
C PHE A 263 12.60 13.58 -18.46
N GLY A 264 12.39 13.15 -17.22
CA GLY A 264 12.23 11.75 -16.84
C GLY A 264 10.86 11.18 -17.29
N ARG A 265 10.44 10.06 -16.69
CA ARG A 265 9.16 9.40 -17.03
C ARG A 265 7.95 10.34 -16.89
N PHE A 266 7.92 11.15 -15.82
CA PHE A 266 6.84 12.13 -15.63
C PHE A 266 6.86 13.22 -16.70
N GLY A 267 7.97 13.96 -16.87
CA GLY A 267 8.06 15.02 -17.88
C GLY A 267 7.75 14.55 -19.30
N GLN A 268 8.22 13.37 -19.68
CA GLN A 268 7.87 12.75 -20.96
C GLN A 268 6.38 12.43 -21.08
N THR A 269 5.79 11.84 -20.03
CA THR A 269 4.36 11.51 -20.04
C THR A 269 3.49 12.76 -20.02
N THR A 270 3.90 13.81 -19.32
CA THR A 270 3.25 15.12 -19.33
C THR A 270 3.28 15.72 -20.73
N LEU A 271 4.45 15.74 -21.38
CA LEU A 271 4.53 16.24 -22.75
C LEU A 271 3.72 15.39 -23.73
N GLU A 272 3.77 14.05 -23.64
CA GLU A 272 2.92 13.16 -24.43
C GLU A 272 1.43 13.47 -24.23
N HIS A 273 1.00 13.70 -22.99
CA HIS A 273 -0.39 14.02 -22.67
C HIS A 273 -0.82 15.36 -23.27
N LEU A 274 0.00 16.40 -23.09
CA LEU A 274 -0.27 17.75 -23.59
C LEU A 274 -0.32 17.78 -25.12
N LEU A 275 0.58 17.09 -25.81
CA LEU A 275 0.57 17.02 -27.28
C LEU A 275 -0.70 16.36 -27.84
N VAL A 276 -1.35 15.49 -27.06
CA VAL A 276 -2.58 14.81 -27.45
C VAL A 276 -3.83 15.60 -27.06
N GLN A 277 -3.89 16.14 -25.84
CA GLN A 277 -5.09 16.81 -25.32
C GLN A 277 -5.14 18.31 -25.67
N ALA A 278 -4.02 19.03 -25.57
CA ALA A 278 -3.92 20.46 -25.84
C ALA A 278 -3.42 20.74 -27.27
N ARG A 279 -3.87 19.91 -28.24
CA ARG A 279 -3.37 19.96 -29.62
C ARG A 279 -3.82 21.27 -30.29
N GLY A 280 -2.86 22.13 -30.59
CA GLY A 280 -3.12 23.42 -31.22
C GLY A 280 -3.31 24.57 -30.22
N GLU A 281 -3.18 24.30 -28.92
CA GLU A 281 -3.14 25.31 -27.86
C GLU A 281 -1.68 25.65 -27.51
N MET A 282 -0.75 24.71 -27.60
CA MET A 282 0.67 24.97 -27.40
C MET A 282 1.38 25.32 -28.71
N GLU A 283 2.20 26.38 -28.68
CA GLU A 283 3.10 26.69 -29.80
C GLU A 283 4.41 25.89 -29.68
N ARG A 284 4.96 25.85 -28.46
CA ARG A 284 6.31 25.37 -28.20
C ARG A 284 6.43 24.75 -26.81
N ALA A 285 7.23 23.70 -26.73
CA ALA A 285 7.70 23.14 -25.46
C ALA A 285 9.21 23.35 -25.32
N ILE A 286 9.65 23.86 -24.18
CA ILE A 286 11.07 23.93 -23.82
C ILE A 286 11.35 22.84 -22.79
N VAL A 287 12.19 21.88 -23.16
CA VAL A 287 12.58 20.77 -22.29
C VAL A 287 13.93 21.05 -21.67
N VAL A 288 13.97 21.14 -20.34
CA VAL A 288 15.18 21.39 -19.56
C VAL A 288 15.57 20.12 -18.83
N ASP A 289 16.75 19.56 -19.12
CA ASP A 289 17.23 18.34 -18.47
C ASP A 289 18.73 18.17 -18.72
N VAL A 290 19.47 17.58 -17.78
CA VAL A 290 20.91 17.28 -17.94
C VAL A 290 21.22 16.42 -19.17
N ALA A 291 20.23 15.73 -19.74
CA ALA A 291 20.34 14.98 -20.97
C ALA A 291 19.17 15.25 -21.94
N ALA A 292 18.72 16.51 -22.02
CA ALA A 292 17.55 16.92 -22.78
C ALA A 292 17.59 16.45 -24.24
N GLU A 293 18.71 16.64 -24.97
CA GLU A 293 18.79 16.25 -26.38
C GLU A 293 18.60 14.74 -26.57
N ARG A 294 19.30 13.95 -25.76
CA ARG A 294 19.21 12.48 -25.82
C ARG A 294 17.80 12.02 -25.49
N ARG A 295 17.18 12.56 -24.45
CA ARG A 295 15.84 12.15 -23.99
C ARG A 295 14.74 12.62 -24.96
N VAL A 296 14.85 13.81 -25.53
CA VAL A 296 13.91 14.30 -26.56
C VAL A 296 14.03 13.51 -27.87
N ARG A 297 15.24 13.16 -28.32
CA ARG A 297 15.40 12.26 -29.47
C ARG A 297 14.73 10.90 -29.25
N ALA A 298 14.93 10.30 -28.07
CA ALA A 298 14.27 9.05 -27.71
C ALA A 298 12.74 9.21 -27.66
N PHE A 299 12.26 10.31 -27.08
CA PHE A 299 10.84 10.66 -27.03
C PHE A 299 10.22 10.78 -28.43
N HIS A 300 10.84 11.49 -29.38
CA HIS A 300 10.36 11.57 -30.76
C HIS A 300 10.29 10.21 -31.45
N ALA A 301 11.28 9.34 -31.23
CA ALA A 301 11.27 7.99 -31.80
C ALA A 301 10.14 7.12 -31.22
N GLN A 302 9.73 7.41 -29.98
CA GLN A 302 8.72 6.66 -29.27
C GLN A 302 7.32 7.23 -29.45
N VAL A 303 7.16 8.56 -29.58
CA VAL A 303 5.88 9.31 -29.55
C VAL A 303 5.51 9.87 -30.92
N ALA A 304 4.32 9.51 -31.39
CA ALA A 304 3.77 9.97 -32.66
C ALA A 304 3.10 11.33 -32.49
N GLY A 305 3.03 12.14 -33.56
CA GLY A 305 2.34 13.44 -33.53
C GLY A 305 3.13 14.58 -32.89
N THR A 306 4.44 14.40 -32.67
CA THR A 306 5.33 15.44 -32.13
C THR A 306 5.61 16.58 -33.11
N GLU A 307 5.21 16.45 -34.38
CA GLU A 307 5.42 17.45 -35.43
C GLU A 307 4.59 18.74 -35.24
N GLY A 308 3.52 18.68 -34.44
CA GLY A 308 2.60 19.79 -34.23
C GLY A 308 3.06 20.85 -33.22
N CYS A 309 4.18 20.63 -32.53
CA CYS A 309 4.72 21.52 -31.50
C CYS A 309 6.24 21.54 -31.59
N ALA A 310 6.85 22.73 -31.63
CA ALA A 310 8.29 22.85 -31.61
C ALA A 310 8.83 22.44 -30.23
N ILE A 311 9.72 21.44 -30.16
CA ILE A 311 10.38 21.04 -28.91
C ILE A 311 11.82 21.56 -28.93
N VAL A 312 12.12 22.51 -28.05
CA VAL A 312 13.45 23.10 -27.87
C VAL A 312 14.09 22.47 -26.63
N THR A 313 15.36 22.12 -26.72
CA THR A 313 16.10 21.50 -25.61
C THR A 313 17.07 22.47 -24.96
N VAL A 314 17.14 22.43 -23.63
CA VAL A 314 18.14 23.12 -22.81
C VAL A 314 18.83 22.07 -21.95
N GLU A 315 20.12 21.82 -22.17
CA GLU A 315 20.89 20.87 -21.38
C GLU A 315 21.54 21.54 -20.17
N GLY A 316 21.09 21.16 -18.97
CA GLY A 316 21.61 21.74 -17.73
C GLY A 316 20.94 21.18 -16.48
N ASP A 317 21.56 21.45 -15.33
CA ASP A 317 20.99 21.15 -14.01
C ASP A 317 20.06 22.30 -13.58
N LEU A 318 18.94 21.98 -12.94
CA LEU A 318 17.99 22.98 -12.44
C LEU A 318 18.56 23.80 -11.27
N ASP A 319 19.56 23.28 -10.56
CA ASP A 319 20.28 24.00 -9.50
C ASP A 319 21.37 24.94 -10.08
N ASP A 320 21.65 24.91 -11.40
CA ASP A 320 22.61 25.81 -12.06
C ASP A 320 21.90 27.05 -12.65
N PRO A 321 22.23 28.28 -12.18
CA PRO A 321 21.69 29.52 -12.74
C PRO A 321 21.92 29.70 -14.25
N LEU A 322 23.00 29.14 -14.81
CA LEU A 322 23.28 29.21 -16.24
C LEU A 322 22.22 28.46 -17.07
N THR A 323 21.63 27.41 -16.52
CA THR A 323 20.52 26.67 -17.14
C THR A 323 19.33 27.60 -17.35
N TRP A 324 18.94 28.35 -16.32
CA TRP A 324 17.81 29.29 -16.41
C TRP A 324 18.09 30.46 -17.35
N SER A 325 19.34 30.93 -17.41
CA SER A 325 19.76 31.92 -18.42
C SER A 325 19.64 31.38 -19.86
N GLN A 326 19.85 30.07 -20.09
CA GLN A 326 19.61 29.44 -21.38
C GLN A 326 18.12 29.33 -21.69
N VAL A 327 17.29 29.02 -20.70
CA VAL A 327 15.82 29.03 -20.83
C VAL A 327 15.33 30.41 -21.20
N ASP A 328 15.82 31.46 -20.54
CA ASP A 328 15.46 32.85 -20.84
C ASP A 328 15.81 33.22 -22.29
N ARG A 329 17.00 32.86 -22.77
CA ARG A 329 17.38 33.06 -24.18
C ARG A 329 16.47 32.31 -25.16
N ALA A 330 15.98 31.14 -24.79
CA ALA A 330 15.03 30.38 -25.60
C ALA A 330 13.62 31.00 -25.62
N LEU A 331 13.33 31.88 -24.65
CA LEU A 331 12.06 32.62 -24.49
C LEU A 331 12.11 34.06 -25.02
N GLU A 332 13.30 34.65 -25.24
CA GLU A 332 13.48 36.07 -25.64
C GLU A 332 12.61 36.50 -26.84
N SER A 333 12.29 35.58 -27.75
CA SER A 333 11.46 35.85 -28.93
C SER A 333 9.95 35.93 -28.67
N TYR A 334 9.52 35.80 -27.41
CA TYR A 334 8.12 35.57 -27.06
C TYR A 334 7.58 36.62 -26.08
N GLU A 335 6.36 37.10 -26.38
CA GLU A 335 5.67 38.10 -25.57
C GLU A 335 4.84 37.50 -24.42
N VAL A 336 4.48 36.22 -24.50
CA VAL A 336 3.67 35.54 -23.47
C VAL A 336 4.56 34.91 -22.41
N GLU A 337 4.19 35.08 -21.15
CA GLU A 337 4.85 34.40 -20.05
C GLU A 337 4.65 32.89 -20.14
N PRO A 338 5.74 32.10 -20.10
CA PRO A 338 5.63 30.66 -20.21
C PRO A 338 5.07 30.04 -18.92
N LEU A 339 4.46 28.88 -19.11
CA LEU A 339 4.03 27.99 -18.05
C LEU A 339 5.18 27.05 -17.68
N PHE A 340 5.53 26.97 -16.40
CA PHE A 340 6.59 26.10 -15.91
C PHE A 340 6.04 24.83 -15.26
N VAL A 341 6.54 23.67 -15.66
CA VAL A 341 6.30 22.37 -15.01
C VAL A 341 7.63 21.81 -14.52
N LEU A 342 7.85 21.87 -13.21
CA LEU A 342 9.03 21.31 -12.55
C LEU A 342 8.76 19.84 -12.20
N ALA A 343 9.42 18.95 -12.94
CA ALA A 343 9.02 17.57 -13.18
C ALA A 343 10.10 16.54 -12.80
N THR A 344 11.18 16.95 -12.14
CA THR A 344 12.24 16.01 -11.70
C THR A 344 11.71 15.02 -10.66
N ASP A 345 12.47 13.96 -10.39
CA ASP A 345 12.19 12.97 -9.34
C ASP A 345 12.64 13.42 -7.94
N ASP A 346 13.20 14.62 -7.82
CA ASP A 346 13.66 15.22 -6.57
C ASP A 346 12.75 16.40 -6.20
N ASP A 347 11.89 16.18 -5.19
CA ASP A 347 10.97 17.19 -4.67
C ASP A 347 11.70 18.45 -4.20
N GLY A 348 12.88 18.29 -3.59
CA GLY A 348 13.69 19.40 -3.10
C GLY A 348 14.26 20.24 -4.24
N ARG A 349 14.74 19.61 -5.31
CA ARG A 349 15.20 20.30 -6.52
C ARG A 349 14.06 21.05 -7.19
N ASN A 350 12.88 20.43 -7.30
CA ASN A 350 11.69 21.08 -7.87
C ASN A 350 11.28 22.32 -7.05
N LEU A 351 11.24 22.23 -5.72
CA LEU A 351 10.90 23.37 -4.86
C LEU A 351 11.94 24.50 -4.93
N ARG A 352 13.24 24.18 -4.95
CA ARG A 352 14.30 25.19 -5.11
C ARG A 352 14.22 25.90 -6.45
N ALA A 353 14.00 25.16 -7.53
CA ALA A 353 13.81 25.73 -8.85
C ALA A 353 12.59 26.66 -8.92
N ALA A 354 11.47 26.30 -8.28
CA ALA A 354 10.29 27.16 -8.20
C ALA A 354 10.60 28.49 -7.50
N SER A 355 11.27 28.42 -6.35
CA SER A 355 11.67 29.62 -5.61
C SER A 355 12.65 30.48 -6.42
N ALA A 356 13.62 29.87 -7.10
CA ALA A 356 14.58 30.59 -7.94
C ALA A 356 13.89 31.31 -9.12
N LEU A 357 12.88 30.71 -9.74
CA LEU A 357 12.08 31.35 -10.79
C LEU A 357 11.33 32.57 -10.26
N ARG A 358 10.75 32.48 -9.06
CA ARG A 358 10.06 33.60 -8.40
C ARG A 358 11.02 34.69 -7.96
N ASP A 359 12.19 34.34 -7.41
CA ASP A 359 13.25 35.29 -7.07
C ASP A 359 13.79 36.02 -8.30
N ALA A 360 13.79 35.36 -9.47
CA ALA A 360 14.13 35.95 -10.76
C ALA A 360 13.00 36.81 -11.38
N GLY A 361 11.87 36.98 -10.69
CA GLY A 361 10.78 37.84 -11.08
C GLY A 361 9.84 37.26 -12.15
N LYS A 362 9.84 35.94 -12.38
CA LYS A 362 8.86 35.30 -13.27
C LYS A 362 7.47 35.38 -12.63
N THR A 363 6.45 35.85 -13.36
CA THR A 363 5.07 35.92 -12.86
C THR A 363 4.15 34.84 -13.44
N GLY A 364 4.59 34.14 -14.48
CA GLY A 364 3.84 33.05 -15.12
C GLY A 364 3.50 31.89 -14.17
N PRO A 365 2.59 30.99 -14.56
CA PRO A 365 2.19 29.83 -13.76
C PRO A 365 3.36 28.86 -13.53
N ILE A 366 3.55 28.41 -12.28
CA ILE A 366 4.58 27.44 -11.90
C ILE A 366 3.92 26.25 -11.21
N TYR A 367 4.11 25.07 -11.79
CA TYR A 367 3.63 23.80 -11.26
C TYR A 367 4.79 22.93 -10.80
N VAL A 368 4.76 22.53 -9.55
CA VAL A 368 5.84 21.83 -8.88
C VAL A 368 5.40 20.42 -8.56
N ARG A 369 5.99 19.42 -9.22
CA ARG A 369 5.78 18.02 -8.88
C ARG A 369 6.40 17.73 -7.51
N CYS A 370 5.59 17.17 -6.62
CA CYS A 370 6.04 16.54 -5.38
C CYS A 370 5.45 15.13 -5.25
N VAL A 371 6.17 14.21 -4.61
CA VAL A 371 5.62 12.88 -4.29
C VAL A 371 4.43 13.04 -3.34
N TYR A 372 4.64 13.76 -2.24
CA TYR A 372 3.62 14.05 -1.23
C TYR A 372 3.48 15.55 -0.97
N ARG A 373 2.29 15.99 -0.58
CA ARG A 373 2.06 17.35 -0.09
C ARG A 373 2.37 17.42 1.41
N SER A 374 3.55 17.91 1.75
CA SER A 374 3.93 18.20 3.14
C SER A 374 3.43 19.56 3.60
N THR A 375 3.38 19.79 4.90
CA THR A 375 3.11 21.12 5.49
C THR A 375 4.09 22.16 4.95
N PHE A 376 5.39 21.84 4.92
CA PHE A 376 6.43 22.72 4.39
C PHE A 376 6.19 23.10 2.92
N SER A 377 5.92 22.12 2.06
CA SER A 377 5.65 22.40 0.63
C SER A 377 4.37 23.21 0.43
N ALA A 378 3.36 23.03 1.28
CA ALA A 378 2.12 23.81 1.20
C ALA A 378 2.34 25.27 1.61
N GLU A 379 3.00 25.50 2.75
CA GLU A 379 3.35 26.86 3.22
C GLU A 379 4.23 27.59 2.20
N LEU A 380 5.26 26.93 1.67
CA LEU A 380 6.15 27.53 0.67
C LEU A 380 5.41 27.86 -0.64
N SER A 381 4.46 27.01 -1.05
CA SER A 381 3.66 27.23 -2.26
C SER A 381 2.73 28.44 -2.14
N GLU A 382 2.18 28.68 -0.96
CA GLU A 382 1.34 29.85 -0.66
C GLU A 382 2.19 31.13 -0.55
N GLU A 383 3.35 31.06 0.10
CA GLU A 383 4.25 32.21 0.28
C GLU A 383 4.85 32.70 -1.06
N ARG A 384 5.24 31.76 -1.93
CA ARG A 384 5.95 32.07 -3.17
C ARG A 384 5.07 32.00 -4.43
N ASP A 385 3.76 31.81 -4.25
CA ASP A 385 2.78 31.76 -5.34
C ASP A 385 3.14 30.71 -6.41
N PHE A 386 3.18 29.44 -6.07
CA PHE A 386 3.27 28.34 -7.05
C PHE A 386 2.34 27.19 -6.66
N VAL A 387 2.05 26.29 -7.59
CA VAL A 387 1.12 25.17 -7.35
C VAL A 387 1.89 23.88 -7.10
N VAL A 388 1.69 23.25 -5.94
CA VAL A 388 2.25 21.92 -5.64
C VAL A 388 1.31 20.84 -6.14
N LEU A 389 1.84 19.98 -7.02
CA LEU A 389 1.17 18.81 -7.55
C LEU A 389 1.61 17.57 -6.77
N SER A 390 0.76 17.10 -5.85
CA SER A 390 1.01 15.83 -5.16
C SER A 390 0.63 14.66 -6.05
N ILE A 391 1.65 13.94 -6.50
CA ILE A 391 1.46 12.71 -7.29
C ILE A 391 0.67 11.68 -6.49
N ASP A 392 0.98 11.49 -5.21
CA ASP A 392 0.31 10.51 -4.36
C ASP A 392 -1.18 10.83 -4.15
N GLU A 393 -1.54 12.11 -3.96
CA GLU A 393 -2.94 12.51 -3.81
C GLU A 393 -3.75 12.23 -5.08
N VAL A 394 -3.23 12.62 -6.25
CA VAL A 394 -3.88 12.38 -7.54
C VAL A 394 -3.99 10.88 -7.82
N LEU A 395 -2.95 10.11 -7.52
CA LEU A 395 -2.95 8.65 -7.67
C LEU A 395 -3.99 8.00 -6.75
N ARG A 396 -3.98 8.32 -5.45
CA ARG A 396 -4.92 7.76 -4.47
C ARG A 396 -6.36 8.09 -4.85
N ARG A 397 -6.65 9.34 -5.24
CA ARG A 397 -7.97 9.76 -5.74
C ARG A 397 -8.42 8.90 -6.92
N THR A 398 -7.57 8.76 -7.94
CA THR A 398 -7.88 8.03 -9.17
C THR A 398 -8.01 6.52 -8.94
N MET A 399 -7.09 5.91 -8.20
CA MET A 399 -7.16 4.48 -7.86
C MET A 399 -8.44 4.15 -7.09
N ARG A 400 -8.83 5.02 -6.17
CA ARG A 400 -10.04 4.91 -5.38
C ARG A 400 -11.30 5.01 -6.26
N GLU A 401 -11.31 5.85 -7.28
CA GLU A 401 -12.42 5.96 -8.24
C GLU A 401 -12.50 4.74 -9.17
N ARG A 402 -11.34 4.25 -9.63
CA ARG A 402 -11.24 3.07 -10.49
C ARG A 402 -11.27 1.74 -9.74
N MET A 403 -11.42 1.75 -8.42
CA MET A 403 -11.36 0.54 -7.59
C MET A 403 -12.41 -0.50 -8.02
N ALA A 404 -13.64 -0.07 -8.32
CA ALA A 404 -14.68 -0.96 -8.79
C ALA A 404 -14.36 -1.56 -10.18
N GLU A 405 -13.67 -0.82 -11.04
CA GLU A 405 -13.20 -1.32 -12.34
C GLU A 405 -12.07 -2.35 -12.16
N TRP A 406 -11.12 -2.06 -11.27
CA TRP A 406 -9.90 -2.86 -11.10
C TRP A 406 -10.08 -4.09 -10.22
N VAL A 407 -10.92 -4.01 -9.19
CA VAL A 407 -11.10 -5.10 -8.21
C VAL A 407 -12.56 -5.35 -7.86
N GLY A 408 -13.51 -4.69 -8.52
CA GLY A 408 -14.95 -4.88 -8.33
C GLY A 408 -15.51 -6.07 -9.08
#